data_AF-A0A2V7PYE7-F1
#
_entry.id   AF-A0A2V7PYE7-F1
#
_cell.length_a   1.000
_cell.length_b   1.000
_cell.length_c   1.000
_cell.angle_alpha   90.00
_cell.angle_beta   90.00
_cell.angle_gamma   90.00
#
_symmetry.space_group_name_H-M   'P 1'
#
loop_
_entity.id
_entity.type
_entity.pdbx_description
1 polymer ?
#
loop_
_entity_poly.entity_id
_entity_poly.type
_entity_poly.pdbx_seq_one_letter_code
_entity_poly.pdbx_strand_id
1 'polypeptide(L)'
;MCSGRWALALLAASVGTLSAQDVPRLQARADSLLREWRRASAVADMVDSLNHTRAAGGTDTIRVGALRIVTNPSPARLREAAARAWPVIDSLYGSEAQQLAQRPYLIAPYDPDTNSPKPMRRGAIQVPWDQDVASLAMLLLTTVPIGRPDPALQDWLGGSVLPIIHPVQARAAVYVLLVTAPSQAARSCFLGAISDCRNALALGESPDPLQQWYPSAGERRALVLRSFAEYFGYSDHGAGKPALQSCGAGSDAACTELLRSLPPGALPRPLTYDARAALVHIALRLGGREAYHRLVATPGEPIADRLAGAAGVSVDSLVAQWRSEIMAARPAPVTLPPWGPWAALGWTAVFAVCALRSSRWRVS
;
A
#
# COMPACT_ATOMS: atom_id res chain seq x y z
N MET A 1 10.25 73.04 -13.23
CA MET A 1 10.47 74.29 -13.98
C MET A 1 9.75 74.16 -15.32
N CYS A 2 8.98 75.20 -15.66
CA CYS A 2 8.33 75.61 -16.92
C CYS A 2 8.51 74.73 -18.17
N SER A 3 7.61 74.58 -19.13
CA SER A 3 6.30 75.16 -19.49
C SER A 3 6.05 74.72 -20.94
N GLY A 4 4.80 74.62 -21.43
CA GLY A 4 4.59 74.70 -22.89
C GLY A 4 3.35 73.99 -23.41
N ARG A 5 2.31 74.79 -23.65
CA ARG A 5 0.96 74.43 -24.11
C ARG A 5 0.91 73.88 -25.55
N TRP A 6 -0.02 72.92 -25.74
CA TRP A 6 -1.05 72.83 -26.80
C TRP A 6 -0.67 73.02 -28.28
N ALA A 7 -0.94 71.99 -29.09
CA ALA A 7 -1.80 72.11 -30.28
C ALA A 7 -2.31 70.73 -30.75
N LEU A 8 -3.64 70.58 -30.74
CA LEU A 8 -4.40 69.54 -31.41
C LEU A 8 -4.43 69.83 -32.92
N ALA A 9 -4.17 68.83 -33.76
CA ALA A 9 -4.61 68.82 -35.14
C ALA A 9 -4.86 67.39 -35.66
N LEU A 10 -6.14 67.14 -35.93
CA LEU A 10 -6.70 66.41 -37.08
C LEU A 10 -6.65 64.88 -37.14
N LEU A 11 -7.86 64.35 -36.94
CA LEU A 11 -8.45 63.13 -37.50
C LEU A 11 -8.01 62.83 -38.94
N ALA A 12 -7.56 61.59 -39.17
CA ALA A 12 -7.81 60.86 -40.42
C ALA A 12 -8.01 59.38 -40.09
N ALA A 13 -9.10 58.85 -40.61
CA ALA A 13 -9.63 57.53 -40.34
C ALA A 13 -8.66 56.39 -40.68
N SER A 14 -8.52 55.44 -39.77
CA SER A 14 -8.38 54.04 -40.14
C SER A 14 -9.51 53.28 -39.45
N VAL A 15 -10.67 53.28 -40.12
CA VAL A 15 -11.59 52.15 -40.00
C VAL A 15 -10.82 50.97 -40.57
N GLY A 16 -10.05 50.29 -39.72
CA GLY A 16 -9.49 49.00 -40.02
C GLY A 16 -10.66 48.11 -40.36
N THR A 17 -10.83 47.83 -41.64
CA THR A 17 -11.73 46.82 -42.15
C THR A 17 -11.46 45.54 -41.37
N LEU A 18 -12.48 45.06 -40.66
CA LEU A 18 -12.58 43.67 -40.24
C LEU A 18 -12.41 42.84 -41.52
N SER A 19 -11.16 42.48 -41.82
CA SER A 19 -10.84 41.55 -42.88
C SER A 19 -11.48 40.25 -42.46
N ALA A 20 -12.57 39.91 -43.13
CA ALA A 20 -13.23 38.63 -43.04
C ALA A 20 -12.14 37.56 -42.99
N GLN A 21 -12.16 36.71 -41.97
CA GLN A 21 -11.36 35.49 -42.01
C GLN A 21 -11.74 34.80 -43.31
N ASP A 22 -10.78 34.67 -44.23
CA ASP A 22 -11.01 34.07 -45.55
C ASP A 22 -11.64 32.69 -45.35
N VAL A 23 -12.96 32.61 -45.56
CA VAL A 23 -13.76 31.40 -45.47
C VAL A 23 -13.11 30.24 -46.26
N PRO A 24 -12.52 30.45 -47.45
CA PRO A 24 -11.80 29.40 -48.17
C PRO A 24 -10.57 28.87 -47.43
N ARG A 25 -9.85 29.74 -46.69
CA ARG A 25 -8.64 29.36 -45.95
C ARG A 25 -8.99 28.54 -44.70
N LEU A 26 -10.09 28.89 -44.03
CA LEU A 26 -10.62 28.11 -42.92
C LEU A 26 -11.14 26.75 -43.39
N GLN A 27 -11.85 26.69 -44.53
CA GLN A 27 -12.29 25.44 -45.14
C GLN A 27 -11.11 24.54 -45.51
N ALA A 28 -10.08 25.08 -46.17
CA ALA A 28 -8.89 24.29 -46.51
C ALA A 28 -8.17 23.72 -45.27
N ARG A 29 -8.14 24.47 -44.17
CA ARG A 29 -7.55 24.00 -42.89
C ARG A 29 -8.42 22.94 -42.23
N ALA A 30 -9.74 23.11 -42.25
CA ALA A 30 -10.70 22.11 -41.75
C ALA A 30 -10.61 20.80 -42.56
N ASP A 31 -10.51 20.89 -43.89
CA ASP A 31 -10.34 19.72 -44.76
C ASP A 31 -9.00 19.01 -44.53
N SER A 32 -7.94 19.76 -44.25
CA SER A 32 -6.64 19.18 -43.87
C SER A 32 -6.74 18.40 -42.56
N LEU A 33 -7.36 19.01 -41.53
CA LEU A 33 -7.58 18.36 -40.24
C LEU A 33 -8.50 17.14 -40.37
N LEU A 34 -9.53 17.19 -41.20
CA LEU A 34 -10.42 16.06 -41.47
C LEU A 34 -9.67 14.91 -42.14
N ARG A 35 -8.76 15.21 -43.08
CA ARG A 35 -7.90 14.19 -43.71
C ARG A 35 -6.92 13.57 -42.72
N GLU A 36 -6.29 14.38 -41.87
CA GLU A 36 -5.40 13.89 -40.81
C GLU A 36 -6.16 13.04 -39.80
N TRP A 37 -7.34 13.49 -39.36
CA TRP A 37 -8.21 12.74 -38.46
C TRP A 37 -8.62 11.41 -39.07
N ARG A 38 -9.07 11.38 -40.34
CA ARG A 38 -9.42 10.11 -41.02
C ARG A 38 -8.24 9.15 -41.13
N ARG A 39 -7.03 9.66 -41.38
CA ARG A 39 -5.81 8.83 -41.39
C ARG A 39 -5.51 8.29 -40.00
N ALA A 40 -5.61 9.12 -38.96
CA ALA A 40 -5.42 8.70 -37.59
C ALA A 40 -6.45 7.65 -37.16
N SER A 41 -7.73 7.85 -37.46
CA SER A 41 -8.80 6.90 -37.17
C SER A 41 -8.61 5.58 -37.91
N ALA A 42 -8.22 5.59 -39.19
CA ALA A 42 -7.95 4.37 -39.93
C ALA A 42 -6.76 3.57 -39.37
N VAL A 43 -5.73 4.26 -38.84
CA VAL A 43 -4.62 3.62 -38.12
C VAL A 43 -5.11 3.04 -36.78
N ALA A 44 -5.93 3.78 -36.03
CA ALA A 44 -6.52 3.30 -34.78
C ALA A 44 -7.39 2.05 -34.99
N ASP A 45 -8.27 2.07 -35.99
CA ASP A 45 -9.12 0.94 -36.36
C ASP A 45 -8.29 -0.31 -36.76
N MET A 46 -7.16 -0.11 -37.45
CA MET A 46 -6.23 -1.18 -37.80
C MET A 46 -5.56 -1.77 -36.54
N VAL A 47 -5.13 -0.93 -35.60
CA VAL A 47 -4.56 -1.37 -34.32
C VAL A 47 -5.59 -2.10 -33.48
N ASP A 48 -6.83 -1.60 -33.41
CA ASP A 48 -7.94 -2.24 -32.70
C ASP A 48 -8.28 -3.62 -33.31
N SER A 49 -8.27 -3.74 -34.64
CA SER A 49 -8.45 -5.02 -35.33
C SER A 49 -7.35 -6.03 -34.98
N LEU A 50 -6.09 -5.58 -34.93
CA LEU A 50 -4.94 -6.40 -34.50
C LEU A 50 -5.04 -6.81 -33.02
N ASN A 51 -5.50 -5.90 -32.16
CA ASN A 51 -5.72 -6.17 -30.74
C ASN A 51 -6.85 -7.21 -30.56
N HIS A 52 -7.93 -7.13 -31.34
CA HIS A 52 -8.97 -8.16 -31.38
C HIS A 52 -8.45 -9.52 -31.85
N THR A 53 -7.58 -9.55 -32.87
CA THR A 53 -6.97 -10.81 -33.33
C THR A 53 -5.97 -11.38 -32.31
N ARG A 54 -5.20 -10.55 -31.61
CA ARG A 54 -4.31 -11.00 -30.51
C ARG A 54 -5.10 -11.49 -29.29
N ALA A 55 -6.23 -10.86 -28.98
CA ALA A 55 -7.14 -11.31 -27.92
C ALA A 55 -7.77 -12.67 -28.26
N ALA A 56 -8.01 -12.94 -29.55
CA ALA A 56 -8.47 -14.23 -30.06
C ALA A 56 -7.32 -15.24 -30.31
N GLY A 57 -6.07 -14.78 -30.37
CA GLY A 57 -4.87 -15.58 -30.57
C GLY A 57 -4.49 -16.39 -29.34
N GLY A 58 -3.98 -17.61 -29.56
CA GLY A 58 -3.69 -18.60 -28.53
C GLY A 58 -2.86 -18.09 -27.33
N THR A 59 -2.89 -18.83 -26.24
CA THR A 59 -2.12 -18.55 -25.01
C THR A 59 -0.61 -18.69 -25.24
N ASP A 60 0.16 -17.69 -24.84
CA ASP A 60 1.62 -17.79 -24.66
C ASP A 60 1.96 -18.17 -23.21
N THR A 61 3.06 -18.89 -23.01
CA THR A 61 3.54 -19.31 -21.68
C THR A 61 5.00 -18.91 -21.50
N ILE A 62 5.23 -17.97 -20.58
CA ILE A 62 6.57 -17.54 -20.17
C ILE A 62 7.04 -18.42 -19.00
N ARG A 63 8.31 -18.84 -19.04
CA ARG A 63 8.93 -19.67 -18.00
C ARG A 63 10.24 -19.02 -17.53
N VAL A 64 10.39 -18.86 -16.22
CA VAL A 64 11.62 -18.40 -15.56
C VAL A 64 11.80 -19.19 -14.27
N GLY A 65 12.78 -20.09 -14.22
CA GLY A 65 12.88 -21.06 -13.13
C GLY A 65 11.61 -21.92 -13.04
N ALA A 66 11.03 -22.05 -11.84
CA ALA A 66 9.74 -22.73 -11.67
C ALA A 66 8.54 -21.81 -11.95
N LEU A 67 8.73 -20.49 -12.03
CA LEU A 67 7.64 -19.56 -12.29
C LEU A 67 7.14 -19.69 -13.73
N ARG A 68 5.81 -19.84 -13.85
CA ARG A 68 5.09 -19.88 -15.12
C ARG A 68 4.09 -18.75 -15.19
N ILE A 69 4.03 -18.06 -16.33
CA ILE A 69 3.02 -17.04 -16.63
C ILE A 69 2.31 -17.44 -17.92
N VAL A 70 1.00 -17.60 -17.86
CA VAL A 70 0.14 -17.80 -19.02
C VAL A 70 -0.49 -16.46 -19.38
N THR A 71 -0.25 -16.00 -20.61
CA THR A 71 -0.67 -14.68 -21.11
C THR A 71 -1.22 -14.78 -22.53
N ASN A 72 -1.93 -13.76 -23.01
CA ASN A 72 -2.13 -13.53 -24.44
C ASN A 72 -0.87 -12.87 -25.06
N PRO A 73 -0.66 -13.02 -26.39
CA PRO A 73 0.40 -12.32 -27.10
C PRO A 73 0.26 -10.81 -26.92
N SER A 74 1.27 -10.17 -26.34
CA SER A 74 1.30 -8.73 -26.06
C SER A 74 2.74 -8.21 -26.00
N PRO A 75 2.97 -6.89 -26.16
CA PRO A 75 4.29 -6.27 -25.98
C PRO A 75 4.69 -6.11 -24.50
N ALA A 76 3.85 -6.55 -23.56
CA ALA A 76 4.14 -6.45 -22.13
C ALA A 76 5.45 -7.18 -21.80
N ARG A 77 6.35 -6.50 -21.06
CA ARG A 77 7.68 -7.01 -20.70
C ARG A 77 7.66 -8.01 -19.53
N LEU A 78 6.73 -8.96 -19.58
CA LEU A 78 6.48 -9.95 -18.53
C LEU A 78 7.67 -10.88 -18.28
N ARG A 79 8.45 -11.23 -19.32
CA ARG A 79 9.64 -12.07 -19.19
C ARG A 79 10.75 -11.37 -18.39
N GLU A 80 11.00 -10.10 -18.65
CA GLU A 80 11.98 -9.30 -17.90
C GLU A 80 11.52 -9.10 -16.45
N ALA A 81 10.23 -8.84 -16.24
CA ALA A 81 9.66 -8.72 -14.90
C ALA A 81 9.79 -10.03 -14.12
N ALA A 82 9.48 -11.17 -14.75
CA ALA A 82 9.65 -12.50 -14.17
C ALA A 82 11.11 -12.79 -13.81
N ALA A 83 12.07 -12.41 -14.67
CA ALA A 83 13.50 -12.56 -14.38
C ALA A 83 13.95 -11.75 -13.16
N ARG A 84 13.35 -10.58 -12.91
CA ARG A 84 13.62 -9.78 -11.69
C ARG A 84 12.94 -10.34 -10.45
N ALA A 85 11.72 -10.84 -10.58
CA ALA A 85 10.93 -11.36 -9.46
C ALA A 85 11.41 -12.74 -8.98
N TRP A 86 11.83 -13.61 -9.91
CA TRP A 86 12.14 -15.01 -9.61
C TRP A 86 13.17 -15.21 -8.49
N PRO A 87 14.34 -14.53 -8.47
CA PRO A 87 15.31 -14.71 -7.39
C PRO A 87 14.76 -14.36 -6.01
N VAL A 88 13.86 -13.36 -5.93
CA VAL A 88 13.25 -12.95 -4.66
C VAL A 88 12.21 -13.97 -4.19
N ILE A 89 11.42 -14.51 -5.12
CA ILE A 89 10.44 -15.59 -4.86
C ILE A 89 11.17 -16.86 -4.42
N ASP A 90 12.18 -17.29 -5.16
CA ASP A 90 12.97 -18.50 -4.85
C ASP A 90 13.71 -18.37 -3.51
N SER A 91 14.24 -17.18 -3.20
CA SER A 91 14.88 -16.91 -1.90
C SER A 91 13.91 -17.01 -0.73
N LEU A 92 12.66 -16.54 -0.89
CA LEU A 92 11.66 -16.55 0.18
C LEU A 92 11.03 -17.93 0.40
N TYR A 93 10.57 -18.57 -0.68
CA TYR A 93 9.81 -19.82 -0.61
C TYR A 93 10.69 -21.07 -0.75
N GLY A 94 11.92 -20.91 -1.24
CA GLY A 94 12.89 -21.98 -1.34
C GLY A 94 12.40 -23.17 -2.16
N SER A 95 12.40 -24.37 -1.57
CA SER A 95 11.90 -25.58 -2.23
C SER A 95 10.43 -25.48 -2.65
N GLU A 96 9.60 -24.76 -1.88
CA GLU A 96 8.17 -24.60 -2.18
C GLU A 96 7.91 -23.71 -3.40
N ALA A 97 8.90 -22.92 -3.84
CA ALA A 97 8.78 -22.17 -5.09
C ALA A 97 8.56 -23.10 -6.31
N GLN A 98 8.91 -24.39 -6.21
CA GLN A 98 8.65 -25.38 -7.27
C GLN A 98 7.16 -25.60 -7.56
N GLN A 99 6.27 -25.33 -6.59
CA GLN A 99 4.83 -25.40 -6.80
C GLN A 99 4.35 -24.44 -7.91
N LEU A 100 5.09 -23.36 -8.17
CA LEU A 100 4.76 -22.37 -9.21
C LEU A 100 4.85 -22.95 -10.62
N ALA A 101 5.51 -24.10 -10.80
CA ALA A 101 5.47 -24.83 -12.06
C ALA A 101 4.09 -25.43 -12.35
N GLN A 102 3.30 -25.71 -11.31
CA GLN A 102 1.95 -26.26 -11.41
C GLN A 102 0.87 -25.19 -11.20
N ARG A 103 1.25 -24.02 -10.68
CA ARG A 103 0.36 -22.90 -10.38
C ARG A 103 0.80 -21.66 -11.15
N PRO A 104 0.50 -21.56 -12.45
CA PRO A 104 0.93 -20.42 -13.25
C PRO A 104 0.19 -19.15 -12.83
N TYR A 105 0.84 -18.01 -12.99
CA TYR A 105 0.13 -16.73 -13.08
C TYR A 105 -0.73 -16.72 -14.33
N LEU A 106 -1.96 -16.25 -14.20
CA LEU A 106 -2.80 -15.91 -15.34
C LEU A 106 -2.76 -14.39 -15.46
N ILE A 107 -2.13 -13.87 -16.51
CA ILE A 107 -2.02 -12.43 -16.74
C ILE A 107 -2.65 -12.12 -18.09
N ALA A 108 -3.49 -11.08 -18.14
CA ALA A 108 -4.14 -10.62 -19.35
C ALA A 108 -3.74 -9.16 -19.60
N PRO A 109 -2.65 -8.92 -20.36
CA PRO A 109 -2.29 -7.58 -20.76
C PRO A 109 -3.36 -6.96 -21.65
N TYR A 110 -3.69 -5.69 -21.41
CA TYR A 110 -4.63 -4.90 -22.19
C TYR A 110 -3.99 -3.58 -22.64
N ASP A 111 -4.53 -3.03 -23.72
CA ASP A 111 -4.13 -1.73 -24.24
C ASP A 111 -4.88 -0.62 -23.47
N PRO A 112 -4.18 0.24 -22.68
CA PRO A 112 -4.82 1.26 -21.88
C PRO A 112 -5.45 2.39 -22.71
N ASP A 113 -5.02 2.56 -23.97
CA ASP A 113 -5.46 3.66 -24.84
C ASP A 113 -6.73 3.30 -25.63
N THR A 114 -7.16 2.03 -25.58
CA THR A 114 -8.34 1.55 -26.29
C THR A 114 -9.55 1.47 -25.36
N ASN A 115 -10.73 1.84 -25.88
CA ASN A 115 -12.02 1.56 -25.23
C ASN A 115 -12.52 0.13 -25.53
N SER A 116 -11.68 -0.68 -26.16
CA SER A 116 -11.99 -2.05 -26.51
C SER A 116 -12.30 -2.88 -25.25
N PRO A 117 -13.27 -3.81 -25.32
CA PRO A 117 -13.61 -4.64 -24.17
C PRO A 117 -12.38 -5.38 -23.64
N LYS A 118 -12.05 -5.16 -22.37
CA LYS A 118 -10.90 -5.81 -21.73
C LYS A 118 -11.09 -7.32 -21.81
N PRO A 119 -10.09 -8.09 -22.29
CA PRO A 119 -10.21 -9.53 -22.39
C PRO A 119 -10.44 -10.12 -20.98
N MET A 120 -11.66 -10.53 -20.68
CA MET A 120 -11.99 -11.18 -19.41
C MET A 120 -11.61 -12.65 -19.47
N ARG A 121 -10.36 -12.96 -19.09
CA ARG A 121 -10.03 -14.31 -18.64
C ARG A 121 -10.38 -14.43 -17.16
N ARG A 122 -11.29 -15.34 -16.82
CA ARG A 122 -11.70 -15.59 -15.43
C ARG A 122 -10.46 -15.95 -14.60
N GLY A 123 -10.21 -15.18 -13.54
CA GLY A 123 -9.05 -15.37 -12.65
C GLY A 123 -7.73 -14.80 -13.16
N ALA A 124 -7.70 -14.15 -14.34
CA ALA A 124 -6.50 -13.48 -14.82
C ALA A 124 -6.38 -12.07 -14.24
N ILE A 125 -5.14 -11.70 -13.90
CA ILE A 125 -4.77 -10.35 -13.47
C ILE A 125 -4.67 -9.49 -14.73
N GLN A 126 -5.50 -8.45 -14.81
CA GLN A 126 -5.45 -7.49 -15.92
C GLN A 126 -4.35 -6.47 -15.67
N VAL A 127 -3.49 -6.27 -16.67
CA VAL A 127 -2.37 -5.32 -16.58
C VAL A 127 -2.30 -4.45 -17.84
N PRO A 128 -2.01 -3.15 -17.74
CA PRO A 128 -1.66 -2.36 -18.91
C PRO A 128 -0.40 -2.94 -19.57
N TRP A 129 -0.41 -3.10 -20.90
CA TRP A 129 0.71 -3.67 -21.64
C TRP A 129 1.98 -2.79 -21.66
N ASP A 130 1.83 -1.49 -21.39
CA ASP A 130 2.84 -0.44 -21.36
C ASP A 130 3.43 -0.26 -19.96
N GLN A 131 2.94 -1.00 -18.97
CA GLN A 131 3.43 -0.96 -17.61
C GLN A 131 4.93 -1.30 -17.56
N ASP A 132 5.68 -0.53 -16.76
CA ASP A 132 7.12 -0.69 -16.65
C ASP A 132 7.50 -2.02 -15.96
N VAL A 133 8.73 -2.46 -16.21
CA VAL A 133 9.24 -3.75 -15.72
C VAL A 133 9.27 -3.81 -14.19
N ALA A 134 9.54 -2.70 -13.50
CA ALA A 134 9.59 -2.69 -12.04
C ALA A 134 8.18 -2.84 -11.45
N SER A 135 7.20 -2.13 -11.99
CA SER A 135 5.80 -2.28 -11.58
C SER A 135 5.25 -3.69 -11.87
N LEU A 136 5.57 -4.28 -13.03
CA LEU A 136 5.20 -5.67 -13.34
C LEU A 136 5.90 -6.66 -12.41
N ALA A 137 7.19 -6.48 -12.11
CA ALA A 137 7.90 -7.34 -11.17
C ALA A 137 7.30 -7.23 -9.76
N MET A 138 6.92 -6.02 -9.36
CA MET A 138 6.25 -5.74 -8.10
C MET A 138 4.90 -6.47 -8.04
N LEU A 139 4.09 -6.40 -9.09
CA LEU A 139 2.85 -7.15 -9.19
C LEU A 139 3.05 -8.65 -8.98
N LEU A 140 4.07 -9.25 -9.62
CA LEU A 140 4.39 -10.67 -9.43
C LEU A 140 4.72 -10.95 -7.96
N LEU A 141 5.54 -10.11 -7.33
CA LEU A 141 5.96 -10.30 -5.94
C LEU A 141 4.81 -10.12 -4.92
N THR A 142 3.77 -9.33 -5.20
CA THR A 142 2.60 -9.18 -4.32
C THR A 142 1.47 -10.16 -4.57
N THR A 143 1.52 -10.92 -5.67
CA THR A 143 0.42 -11.82 -6.07
C THR A 143 0.87 -13.26 -6.27
N VAL A 144 1.95 -13.67 -5.58
CA VAL A 144 2.54 -15.01 -5.76
C VAL A 144 1.51 -16.11 -5.53
N PRO A 145 1.22 -16.97 -6.54
CA PRO A 145 0.21 -18.02 -6.45
C PRO A 145 0.76 -19.26 -5.73
N ILE A 146 1.47 -19.04 -4.63
CA ILE A 146 1.93 -20.09 -3.73
C ILE A 146 0.73 -20.70 -2.99
N GLY A 147 0.86 -21.94 -2.52
CA GLY A 147 -0.09 -22.54 -1.58
C GLY A 147 -0.46 -21.57 -0.46
N ARG A 148 -1.78 -21.38 -0.25
CA ARG A 148 -2.26 -20.67 0.92
C ARG A 148 -1.82 -21.42 2.18
N PRO A 149 -1.16 -20.76 3.14
CA PRO A 149 -0.88 -21.41 4.41
C PRO A 149 -2.19 -21.74 5.13
N ASP A 150 -2.12 -22.57 6.17
CA ASP A 150 -3.27 -22.91 7.00
C ASP A 150 -3.92 -21.65 7.62
N PRO A 151 -5.22 -21.70 7.96
CA PRO A 151 -5.95 -20.54 8.50
C PRO A 151 -5.28 -19.91 9.73
N ALA A 152 -4.71 -20.71 10.63
CA ALA A 152 -4.09 -20.19 11.85
C ALA A 152 -2.87 -19.29 11.54
N LEU A 153 -2.01 -19.69 10.59
CA LEU A 153 -0.88 -18.86 10.16
C LEU A 153 -1.36 -17.61 9.41
N GLN A 154 -2.38 -17.71 8.56
CA GLN A 154 -2.94 -16.53 7.87
C GLN A 154 -3.56 -15.55 8.85
N ASP A 155 -4.37 -16.04 9.77
CA ASP A 155 -5.05 -15.24 10.77
C ASP A 155 -4.03 -14.59 11.69
N TRP A 156 -3.03 -15.34 12.17
CA TRP A 156 -1.94 -14.76 12.98
C TRP A 156 -1.15 -13.72 12.18
N LEU A 157 -0.76 -13.98 10.93
CA LEU A 157 0.03 -13.01 10.17
C LEU A 157 -0.80 -11.76 9.80
N GLY A 158 -2.10 -11.93 9.56
CA GLY A 158 -2.99 -10.94 8.98
C GLY A 158 -2.87 -10.85 7.45
N GLY A 159 -2.45 -11.93 6.80
CA GLY A 159 -2.19 -11.95 5.36
C GLY A 159 -1.37 -13.17 4.92
N SER A 160 -0.92 -13.15 3.66
CA SER A 160 0.01 -14.15 3.12
C SER A 160 1.46 -13.78 3.45
N VAL A 161 2.36 -14.77 3.48
CA VAL A 161 3.80 -14.52 3.59
C VAL A 161 4.28 -13.98 2.24
N LEU A 162 4.54 -12.67 2.15
CA LEU A 162 4.99 -12.03 0.91
C LEU A 162 6.42 -11.49 1.05
N PRO A 163 7.15 -11.33 -0.07
CA PRO A 163 8.44 -10.66 -0.08
C PRO A 163 8.40 -9.24 0.50
N ILE A 164 9.37 -8.87 1.34
CA ILE A 164 9.56 -7.48 1.78
C ILE A 164 10.47 -6.78 0.77
N ILE A 165 9.87 -5.91 -0.05
CA ILE A 165 10.53 -5.23 -1.17
C ILE A 165 11.49 -4.13 -0.70
N HIS A 166 11.12 -3.47 0.39
CA HIS A 166 11.83 -2.34 0.96
C HIS A 166 12.18 -2.64 2.43
N PRO A 167 13.17 -3.54 2.68
CA PRO A 167 13.41 -4.09 4.02
C PRO A 167 13.86 -3.04 5.04
N VAL A 168 14.55 -1.98 4.61
CA VAL A 168 14.96 -0.88 5.50
C VAL A 168 13.74 -0.07 5.93
N GLN A 169 12.90 0.34 4.96
CA GLN A 169 11.70 1.13 5.21
C GLN A 169 10.67 0.34 6.02
N ALA A 170 10.49 -0.95 5.72
CA ALA A 170 9.59 -1.83 6.47
C ALA A 170 10.01 -1.95 7.93
N ARG A 171 11.30 -2.19 8.21
CA ARG A 171 11.81 -2.23 9.61
C ARG A 171 11.67 -0.88 10.31
N ALA A 172 11.95 0.23 9.60
CA ALA A 172 11.78 1.58 10.15
C ALA A 172 10.31 1.89 10.49
N ALA A 173 9.36 1.43 9.68
CA ALA A 173 7.93 1.55 9.98
C ALA A 173 7.54 0.73 11.22
N VAL A 174 8.07 -0.50 11.35
CA VAL A 174 7.88 -1.33 12.55
C VAL A 174 8.51 -0.69 13.79
N TYR A 175 9.66 -0.02 13.67
CA TYR A 175 10.25 0.75 14.76
C TYR A 175 9.28 1.85 15.24
N VAL A 176 8.74 2.64 14.32
CA VAL A 176 7.76 3.70 14.64
C VAL A 176 6.52 3.11 15.30
N LEU A 177 6.02 1.99 14.79
CA LEU A 177 4.90 1.29 15.40
C LEU A 177 5.21 0.88 16.84
N LEU A 178 6.39 0.29 17.08
CA LEU A 178 6.75 -0.22 18.41
C LEU A 178 6.83 0.92 19.46
N VAL A 179 7.31 2.10 19.07
CA VAL A 179 7.40 3.26 19.98
C VAL A 179 6.09 4.03 20.14
N THR A 180 5.12 3.84 19.23
CA THR A 180 3.82 4.55 19.26
C THR A 180 2.63 3.66 19.64
N ALA A 181 2.82 2.34 19.69
CA ALA A 181 1.76 1.39 19.99
C ALA A 181 1.15 1.63 21.38
N PRO A 182 -0.20 1.67 21.52
CA PRO A 182 -0.88 1.93 22.78
C PRO A 182 -0.94 0.71 23.71
N SER A 183 -0.01 -0.24 23.58
CA SER A 183 0.01 -1.51 24.31
C SER A 183 1.25 -1.59 25.22
N GLN A 184 1.06 -2.07 26.44
CA GLN A 184 2.11 -2.21 27.44
C GLN A 184 3.10 -3.28 27.00
N ALA A 185 2.61 -4.36 26.38
CA ALA A 185 3.47 -5.40 25.80
C ALA A 185 4.41 -4.81 24.74
N ALA A 186 3.90 -3.94 23.85
CA ALA A 186 4.74 -3.27 22.85
C ALA A 186 5.76 -2.31 23.48
N ARG A 187 5.36 -1.54 24.49
CA ARG A 187 6.25 -0.63 25.23
C ARG A 187 7.34 -1.39 25.99
N SER A 188 7.01 -2.44 26.73
CA SER A 188 7.98 -3.28 27.42
C SER A 188 8.90 -4.01 26.44
N CYS A 189 8.38 -4.45 25.29
CA CYS A 189 9.20 -5.01 24.22
C CYS A 189 10.22 -3.99 23.71
N PHE A 190 9.81 -2.74 23.45
CA PHE A 190 10.73 -1.66 23.10
C PHE A 190 11.83 -1.49 24.16
N LEU A 191 11.47 -1.54 25.45
CA LEU A 191 12.40 -1.42 26.57
C LEU A 191 13.33 -2.63 26.77
N GLY A 192 13.06 -3.77 26.12
CA GLY A 192 13.97 -4.93 26.11
C GLY A 192 13.41 -6.22 26.72
N ALA A 193 12.17 -6.23 27.20
CA ALA A 193 11.56 -7.44 27.74
C ALA A 193 11.15 -8.39 26.60
N ILE A 194 11.92 -9.46 26.39
CA ILE A 194 11.70 -10.42 25.29
C ILE A 194 10.38 -11.19 25.44
N SER A 195 9.98 -11.54 26.65
CA SER A 195 8.66 -12.13 26.93
C SER A 195 7.52 -11.23 26.46
N ASP A 196 7.65 -9.92 26.67
CA ASP A 196 6.64 -8.95 26.23
C ASP A 196 6.69 -8.71 24.73
N CYS A 197 7.85 -8.89 24.08
CA CYS A 197 7.90 -8.95 22.62
C CYS A 197 7.10 -10.13 22.06
N ARG A 198 7.14 -11.30 22.72
CA ARG A 198 6.30 -12.45 22.31
C ARG A 198 4.80 -12.11 22.45
N ASN A 199 4.42 -11.46 23.53
CA ASN A 199 3.04 -10.99 23.74
C ASN A 199 2.62 -9.96 22.68
N ALA A 200 3.48 -8.97 22.39
CA ALA A 200 3.22 -7.94 21.40
C ALA A 200 3.10 -8.49 19.96
N LEU A 201 3.88 -9.53 19.64
CA LEU A 201 3.81 -10.27 18.39
C LEU A 201 2.69 -11.32 18.35
N ALA A 202 1.89 -11.43 19.43
CA ALA A 202 0.83 -12.42 19.60
C ALA A 202 1.31 -13.86 19.36
N LEU A 203 2.49 -14.21 19.91
CA LEU A 203 3.09 -15.54 19.82
C LEU A 203 2.72 -16.46 21.00
N GLY A 204 2.17 -15.90 22.08
CA GLY A 204 1.72 -16.66 23.24
C GLY A 204 0.28 -17.13 23.07
N GLU A 205 -0.04 -18.31 23.58
CA GLU A 205 -1.41 -18.75 23.78
C GLU A 205 -1.93 -18.13 25.08
N SER A 206 -2.95 -17.28 24.98
CA SER A 206 -3.65 -16.74 26.15
C SER A 206 -5.15 -16.93 25.98
N PRO A 207 -5.85 -17.44 27.01
CA PRO A 207 -7.30 -17.52 27.01
C PRO A 207 -7.96 -16.12 27.10
N ASP A 208 -7.22 -15.09 27.54
CA ASP A 208 -7.68 -13.70 27.57
C ASP A 208 -6.64 -12.78 26.88
N PRO A 209 -6.74 -12.60 25.54
CA PRO A 209 -5.86 -11.70 24.81
C PRO A 209 -6.00 -10.24 25.24
N LEU A 210 -7.17 -9.82 25.73
CA LEU A 210 -7.41 -8.46 26.16
C LEU A 210 -6.53 -8.12 27.38
N GLN A 211 -6.49 -9.01 28.38
CA GLN A 211 -5.63 -8.81 29.56
C GLN A 211 -4.15 -8.96 29.23
N GLN A 212 -3.78 -9.82 28.28
CA GLN A 212 -2.39 -10.00 27.87
C GLN A 212 -1.85 -8.80 27.09
N TRP A 213 -2.64 -8.24 26.17
CA TRP A 213 -2.20 -7.17 25.27
C TRP A 213 -2.43 -5.77 25.83
N TYR A 214 -3.47 -5.61 26.65
CA TYR A 214 -3.90 -4.33 27.23
C TYR A 214 -4.21 -4.49 28.73
N PRO A 215 -3.19 -4.80 29.56
CA PRO A 215 -3.38 -5.12 30.97
C PRO A 215 -3.89 -3.92 31.79
N SER A 216 -3.59 -2.68 31.39
CA SER A 216 -3.98 -1.50 32.16
C SER A 216 -5.35 -0.93 31.76
N ALA A 217 -6.08 -0.41 32.75
CA ALA A 217 -7.37 0.25 32.53
C ALA A 217 -7.28 1.45 31.58
N GLY A 218 -6.18 2.21 31.67
CA GLY A 218 -5.94 3.36 30.80
C GLY A 218 -5.82 2.98 29.32
N GLU A 219 -5.21 1.82 29.03
CA GLU A 219 -5.08 1.32 27.66
C GLU A 219 -6.40 0.83 27.10
N ARG A 220 -7.16 0.06 27.87
CA ARG A 220 -8.50 -0.39 27.47
C ARG A 220 -9.42 0.79 27.18
N ARG A 221 -9.39 1.80 28.04
CA ARG A 221 -10.12 3.06 27.83
C ARG A 221 -9.65 3.79 26.56
N ALA A 222 -8.34 3.93 26.36
CA ALA A 222 -7.80 4.58 25.17
C ALA A 222 -8.21 3.83 23.89
N LEU A 223 -8.24 2.50 23.93
CA LEU A 223 -8.64 1.65 22.82
C LEU A 223 -10.11 1.87 22.45
N VAL A 224 -11.00 1.82 23.46
CA VAL A 224 -12.43 2.10 23.26
C VAL A 224 -12.64 3.50 22.67
N LEU A 225 -12.04 4.52 23.26
CA LEU A 225 -12.31 5.91 22.90
C LEU A 225 -11.62 6.38 21.61
N ARG A 226 -10.46 5.83 21.25
CA ARG A 226 -9.70 6.26 20.06
C ARG A 226 -9.90 5.36 18.85
N SER A 227 -10.13 4.07 19.07
CA SER A 227 -10.20 3.08 17.98
C SER A 227 -11.62 2.58 17.72
N PHE A 228 -12.51 2.63 18.72
CA PHE A 228 -13.85 2.05 18.62
C PHE A 228 -14.99 2.98 19.01
N ALA A 229 -14.74 4.28 19.20
CA ALA A 229 -15.78 5.22 19.60
C ALA A 229 -16.91 5.31 18.57
N GLU A 230 -16.57 5.33 17.28
CA GLU A 230 -17.56 5.31 16.20
C GLU A 230 -18.26 3.97 16.12
N TYR A 231 -17.50 2.86 16.24
CA TYR A 231 -18.06 1.51 16.25
C TYR A 231 -19.15 1.42 17.31
N PHE A 232 -18.85 1.62 18.59
CA PHE A 232 -19.85 1.53 19.67
C PHE A 232 -20.87 2.68 19.69
N GLY A 233 -20.54 3.82 19.07
CA GLY A 233 -21.42 4.98 18.99
C GLY A 233 -22.55 4.83 17.96
N TYR A 234 -22.31 4.06 16.89
CA TYR A 234 -23.27 3.86 15.80
C TYR A 234 -23.74 2.42 15.65
N SER A 235 -22.97 1.43 16.12
CA SER A 235 -23.34 0.01 16.05
C SER A 235 -24.54 -0.30 16.93
N ASP A 236 -25.32 -1.29 16.51
CA ASP A 236 -26.39 -1.90 17.31
C ASP A 236 -27.44 -0.91 17.82
N HIS A 237 -27.85 0.02 16.95
CA HIS A 237 -28.81 1.10 17.24
C HIS A 237 -28.47 1.97 18.46
N GLY A 238 -27.18 2.02 18.84
CA GLY A 238 -26.72 2.79 20.00
C GLY A 238 -26.84 2.07 21.34
N ALA A 239 -27.08 0.75 21.35
CA ALA A 239 -27.10 -0.05 22.58
C ALA A 239 -25.79 0.07 23.40
N GLY A 240 -24.65 0.25 22.72
CA GLY A 240 -23.34 0.44 23.36
C GLY A 240 -23.10 1.85 23.94
N LYS A 241 -23.96 2.84 23.66
CA LYS A 241 -23.71 4.24 24.08
C LYS A 241 -23.60 4.45 25.59
N PRO A 242 -24.45 3.86 26.45
CA PRO A 242 -24.32 4.03 27.89
C PRO A 242 -22.99 3.48 28.42
N ALA A 243 -22.60 2.27 27.98
CA ALA A 243 -21.33 1.67 28.34
C ALA A 243 -20.14 2.48 27.82
N LEU A 244 -20.24 3.06 26.61
CA LEU A 244 -19.22 3.95 26.04
C LEU A 244 -19.04 5.22 26.88
N GLN A 245 -20.15 5.83 27.33
CA GLN A 245 -20.12 6.98 28.23
C GLN A 245 -19.51 6.62 29.59
N SER A 246 -19.88 5.48 30.18
CA SER A 246 -19.31 5.00 31.44
C SER A 246 -17.82 4.69 31.32
N CYS A 247 -17.38 4.08 30.23
CA CYS A 247 -15.97 3.88 29.92
C CYS A 247 -15.25 5.24 29.80
N GLY A 248 -15.86 6.20 29.11
CA GLY A 248 -15.43 7.61 29.02
C GLY A 248 -15.48 8.38 30.34
N ALA A 249 -16.22 7.93 31.35
CA ALA A 249 -16.22 8.50 32.70
C ALA A 249 -15.17 7.87 33.63
N GLY A 250 -14.60 6.71 33.25
CA GLY A 250 -13.50 6.07 33.97
C GLY A 250 -13.76 4.63 34.40
N SER A 251 -14.93 4.07 34.05
CA SER A 251 -15.27 2.68 34.40
C SER A 251 -14.51 1.69 33.53
N ASP A 252 -13.49 1.05 34.10
CA ASP A 252 -12.72 0.00 33.43
C ASP A 252 -13.56 -1.26 33.13
N ALA A 253 -14.52 -1.58 34.01
CA ALA A 253 -15.45 -2.67 33.78
C ALA A 253 -16.28 -2.44 32.51
N ALA A 254 -16.79 -1.22 32.31
CA ALA A 254 -17.52 -0.86 31.09
C ALA A 254 -16.62 -0.89 29.85
N CYS A 255 -15.36 -0.43 29.96
CA CYS A 255 -14.41 -0.53 28.86
C CYS A 255 -14.12 -2.00 28.49
N THR A 256 -13.97 -2.86 29.49
CA THR A 256 -13.69 -4.29 29.31
C THR A 256 -14.89 -5.02 28.69
N GLU A 257 -16.11 -4.69 29.14
CA GLU A 257 -17.36 -5.23 28.58
C GLU A 257 -17.47 -4.90 27.09
N LEU A 258 -17.27 -3.63 26.70
CA LEU A 258 -17.27 -3.21 25.30
C LEU A 258 -16.21 -3.94 24.48
N LEU A 259 -14.99 -4.07 24.99
CA LEU A 259 -13.93 -4.77 24.25
C LEU A 259 -14.18 -6.27 24.11
N ARG A 260 -14.92 -6.88 25.06
CA ARG A 260 -15.32 -8.29 25.00
C ARG A 260 -16.54 -8.54 24.11
N SER A 261 -17.35 -7.53 23.81
CA SER A 261 -18.45 -7.64 22.86
C SER A 261 -18.02 -7.51 21.40
N LEU A 262 -16.75 -7.20 21.14
CA LEU A 262 -16.19 -7.17 19.80
C LEU A 262 -16.27 -8.55 19.12
N PRO A 263 -16.55 -8.60 17.80
CA PRO A 263 -16.48 -9.85 17.05
C PRO A 263 -15.11 -10.53 17.19
N PRO A 264 -15.04 -11.88 17.08
CA PRO A 264 -13.77 -12.59 17.05
C PRO A 264 -12.81 -11.98 16.03
N GLY A 265 -11.58 -11.69 16.47
CA GLY A 265 -10.54 -11.09 15.64
C GLY A 265 -10.63 -9.56 15.46
N ALA A 266 -11.68 -8.90 15.95
CA ALA A 266 -11.79 -7.43 15.86
C ALA A 266 -10.94 -6.69 16.91
N LEU A 267 -10.56 -7.36 18.01
CA LEU A 267 -9.59 -6.80 18.96
C LEU A 267 -8.25 -6.60 18.23
N PRO A 268 -7.74 -5.36 18.13
CA PRO A 268 -6.52 -5.10 17.40
C PRO A 268 -5.35 -5.72 18.16
N ARG A 269 -4.46 -6.37 17.42
CA ARG A 269 -3.22 -6.88 17.99
C ARG A 269 -2.23 -5.74 18.22
N PRO A 270 -1.34 -5.83 19.23
CA PRO A 270 -0.39 -4.78 19.54
C PRO A 270 0.50 -4.38 18.36
N LEU A 271 0.87 -5.37 17.54
CA LEU A 271 1.70 -5.18 16.35
C LEU A 271 0.99 -5.68 15.08
N THR A 272 1.25 -4.97 13.98
CA THR A 272 0.57 -5.16 12.69
C THR A 272 1.14 -6.35 11.89
N TYR A 273 0.57 -6.57 10.70
CA TYR A 273 1.13 -7.48 9.70
C TYR A 273 2.62 -7.25 9.48
N ASP A 274 3.07 -6.01 9.27
CA ASP A 274 4.47 -5.71 8.92
C ASP A 274 5.47 -6.18 9.98
N ALA A 275 5.13 -6.02 11.26
CA ALA A 275 5.97 -6.47 12.37
C ALA A 275 6.15 -7.99 12.38
N ARG A 276 5.05 -8.73 12.14
CA ARG A 276 5.03 -10.19 12.12
C ARG A 276 5.64 -10.75 10.84
N ALA A 277 5.40 -10.10 9.71
CA ALA A 277 6.06 -10.42 8.45
C ALA A 277 7.58 -10.25 8.58
N ALA A 278 8.06 -9.18 9.22
CA ALA A 278 9.49 -9.02 9.51
C ALA A 278 10.06 -10.17 10.36
N LEU A 279 9.32 -10.67 11.35
CA LEU A 279 9.72 -11.84 12.15
C LEU A 279 9.79 -13.12 11.29
N VAL A 280 8.76 -13.38 10.48
CA VAL A 280 8.74 -14.51 9.54
C VAL A 280 9.94 -14.44 8.60
N HIS A 281 10.25 -13.28 8.03
CA HIS A 281 11.40 -13.10 7.14
C HIS A 281 12.73 -13.40 7.82
N ILE A 282 12.90 -13.02 9.08
CA ILE A 282 14.09 -13.38 9.85
C ILE A 282 14.16 -14.89 10.07
N ALA A 283 13.04 -15.52 10.43
CA ALA A 283 12.97 -16.97 10.61
C ALA A 283 13.35 -17.72 9.31
N LEU A 284 12.78 -17.30 8.18
CA LEU A 284 13.06 -17.90 6.88
C LEU A 284 14.51 -17.72 6.46
N ARG A 285 15.08 -16.53 6.68
CA ARG A 285 16.49 -16.26 6.36
C ARG A 285 17.45 -17.09 7.22
N LEU A 286 17.17 -17.26 8.51
CA LEU A 286 17.98 -18.09 9.42
C LEU A 286 17.89 -19.57 9.06
N GLY A 287 16.68 -20.04 8.75
CA GLY A 287 16.42 -21.44 8.44
C GLY A 287 16.85 -21.89 7.04
N GLY A 288 17.23 -20.95 6.17
CA GLY A 288 17.67 -21.19 4.80
C GLY A 288 16.55 -21.69 3.88
N ARG A 289 16.95 -22.40 2.82
CA ARG A 289 16.06 -22.75 1.69
C ARG A 289 14.84 -23.60 2.09
N GLU A 290 14.95 -24.46 3.09
CA GLU A 290 13.84 -25.33 3.53
C GLU A 290 12.99 -24.72 4.65
N ALA A 291 13.26 -23.48 5.07
CA ALA A 291 12.57 -22.86 6.19
C ALA A 291 11.07 -22.66 5.94
N TYR A 292 10.70 -22.25 4.72
CA TYR A 292 9.29 -22.03 4.39
C TYR A 292 8.53 -23.36 4.37
N HIS A 293 9.13 -24.43 3.83
CA HIS A 293 8.57 -25.77 3.89
C HIS A 293 8.29 -26.19 5.34
N ARG A 294 9.29 -26.08 6.24
CA ARG A 294 9.11 -26.40 7.66
C ARG A 294 8.02 -25.56 8.33
N LEU A 295 7.93 -24.27 8.01
CA LEU A 295 6.91 -23.37 8.55
C LEU A 295 5.48 -23.84 8.22
N VAL A 296 5.25 -24.39 7.03
CA VAL A 296 3.92 -24.81 6.57
C VAL A 296 3.64 -26.30 6.74
N ALA A 297 4.66 -27.12 7.02
CA ALA A 297 4.54 -28.58 7.13
C ALA A 297 3.87 -29.07 8.42
N THR A 298 3.82 -28.26 9.48
CA THR A 298 3.19 -28.61 10.77
C THR A 298 1.94 -27.75 11.05
N PRO A 299 0.86 -27.91 10.26
CA PRO A 299 -0.39 -27.21 10.54
C PRO A 299 -0.95 -27.67 11.90
N GLY A 300 -1.34 -26.71 12.75
CA GLY A 300 -1.91 -26.97 14.07
C GLY A 300 -0.93 -26.84 15.24
N GLU A 301 0.38 -26.77 14.99
CA GLU A 301 1.34 -26.40 16.03
C GLU A 301 1.24 -24.89 16.37
N PRO A 302 1.59 -24.49 17.61
CA PRO A 302 1.66 -23.08 17.99
C PRO A 302 2.60 -22.31 17.05
N ILE A 303 2.19 -21.08 16.67
CA ILE A 303 2.96 -20.28 15.71
C ILE A 303 4.41 -20.02 16.18
N ALA A 304 4.60 -19.85 17.50
CA ALA A 304 5.93 -19.71 18.10
C ALA A 304 6.86 -20.90 17.76
N ASP A 305 6.35 -22.12 17.90
CA ASP A 305 7.10 -23.36 17.70
C ASP A 305 7.38 -23.59 16.21
N ARG A 306 6.40 -23.30 15.36
CA ARG A 306 6.55 -23.35 13.90
C ARG A 306 7.64 -22.39 13.41
N LEU A 307 7.67 -21.16 13.93
CA LEU A 307 8.70 -20.17 13.58
C LEU A 307 10.08 -20.59 14.10
N ALA A 308 10.15 -21.12 15.32
CA ALA A 308 11.39 -21.65 15.90
C ALA A 308 11.93 -22.83 15.07
N GLY A 309 11.07 -23.79 14.71
CA GLY A 309 11.42 -24.92 13.86
C GLY A 309 11.80 -24.51 12.42
N ALA A 310 11.11 -23.52 11.86
CA ALA A 310 11.49 -22.93 10.58
C ALA A 310 12.88 -22.29 10.64
N ALA A 311 13.18 -21.53 11.70
CA ALA A 311 14.45 -20.82 11.86
C ALA A 311 15.62 -21.71 12.32
N GLY A 312 15.34 -22.84 12.97
CA GLY A 312 16.36 -23.69 13.60
C GLY A 312 16.94 -23.11 14.90
N VAL A 313 16.23 -22.17 15.55
CA VAL A 313 16.64 -21.52 16.80
C VAL A 313 15.44 -21.41 17.75
N SER A 314 15.69 -21.11 19.03
CA SER A 314 14.60 -20.88 19.98
C SER A 314 13.77 -19.64 19.61
N VAL A 315 12.49 -19.62 19.99
CA VAL A 315 11.61 -18.46 19.76
C VAL A 315 12.16 -17.20 20.44
N ASP A 316 12.75 -17.32 21.63
CA ASP A 316 13.31 -16.17 22.35
C ASP A 316 14.52 -15.58 21.61
N SER A 317 15.40 -16.43 21.07
CA SER A 317 16.52 -15.99 20.23
C SER A 317 16.04 -15.32 18.95
N LEU A 318 15.02 -15.89 18.30
CA LEU A 318 14.42 -15.31 17.09
C LEU A 318 13.80 -13.93 17.37
N VAL A 319 13.04 -13.79 18.45
CA VAL A 319 12.42 -12.52 18.86
C VAL A 319 13.45 -11.49 19.29
N ALA A 320 14.51 -11.91 20.00
CA ALA A 320 15.62 -11.03 20.36
C ALA A 320 16.34 -10.50 19.10
N GLN A 321 16.60 -11.36 18.11
CA GLN A 321 17.19 -10.95 16.84
C GLN A 321 16.27 -9.99 16.08
N TRP A 322 14.97 -10.32 15.96
CA TRP A 322 13.97 -9.44 15.37
C TRP A 322 14.00 -8.05 16.00
N ARG A 323 13.94 -7.97 17.34
CA ARG A 323 13.99 -6.70 18.06
C ARG A 323 15.28 -5.94 17.73
N SER A 324 16.43 -6.62 17.75
CA SER A 324 17.72 -5.98 17.45
C SER A 324 17.75 -5.34 16.06
N GLU A 325 17.19 -6.01 15.04
CA GLU A 325 17.09 -5.48 13.67
C GLU A 325 16.11 -4.30 13.56
N ILE A 326 14.98 -4.35 14.28
CA ILE A 326 14.05 -3.21 14.32
C ILE A 326 14.71 -2.00 14.99
N MET A 327 15.42 -2.20 16.11
CA MET A 327 16.12 -1.12 16.82
C MET A 327 17.25 -0.50 15.98
N ALA A 328 17.97 -1.33 15.22
CA ALA A 328 19.00 -0.87 14.29
C ALA A 328 18.42 -0.05 13.12
N ALA A 329 17.16 -0.27 12.75
CA ALA A 329 16.46 0.44 11.68
C ALA A 329 15.79 1.75 12.15
N ARG A 330 16.20 2.29 13.30
CA ARG A 330 15.70 3.58 13.80
C ARG A 330 15.81 4.65 12.71
N PRO A 331 14.70 5.35 12.35
CA PRO A 331 14.75 6.45 11.40
C PRO A 331 15.75 7.52 11.85
N ALA A 332 16.55 8.02 10.91
CA ALA A 332 17.37 9.20 11.17
C ALA A 332 16.44 10.36 11.59
N PRO A 333 16.77 11.09 12.67
CA PRO A 333 15.97 12.24 13.07
C PRO A 333 15.96 13.25 11.93
N VAL A 334 14.77 13.76 11.59
CA VAL A 334 14.64 14.87 10.64
C VAL A 334 15.19 16.11 11.32
N THR A 335 16.45 16.43 11.06
CA THR A 335 17.04 17.69 11.47
C THR A 335 16.48 18.79 10.58
N LEU A 336 15.55 19.57 11.10
CA LEU A 336 15.12 20.78 10.41
C LEU A 336 16.33 21.73 10.34
N PRO A 337 16.65 22.30 9.16
CA PRO A 337 17.67 23.32 9.11
C PRO A 337 17.24 24.49 10.01
N PRO A 338 18.18 25.19 10.66
CA PRO A 338 17.87 26.24 11.64
C PRO A 338 17.04 27.40 11.05
N TRP A 339 17.02 27.55 9.72
CA TRP A 339 16.19 28.54 9.02
C TRP A 339 14.75 28.06 8.74
N GLY A 340 14.45 26.76 8.88
CA GLY A 340 13.14 26.18 8.59
C GLY A 340 11.98 26.84 9.36
N PRO A 341 12.09 27.08 10.68
CA PRO A 341 11.08 27.82 11.43
C PRO A 341 10.85 29.25 10.90
N TRP A 342 11.92 29.94 10.48
CA TRP A 342 11.82 31.29 9.93
C TRP A 342 11.15 31.31 8.56
N ALA A 343 11.42 30.32 7.71
CA ALA A 343 10.73 30.18 6.43
C ALA A 343 9.23 29.89 6.64
N ALA A 344 8.86 29.04 7.59
CA ALA A 344 7.46 28.77 7.91
C ALA A 344 6.73 30.01 8.45
N LEU A 345 7.36 30.77 9.35
CA LEU A 345 6.82 32.04 9.85
C LEU A 345 6.69 33.08 8.73
N GLY A 346 7.69 33.18 7.86
CA GLY A 346 7.67 34.07 6.70
C GLY A 346 6.50 33.78 5.77
N TRP A 347 6.30 32.51 5.40
CA TRP A 347 5.15 32.09 4.58
C TRP A 347 3.81 32.31 5.29
N THR A 348 3.72 32.03 6.58
CA THR A 348 2.50 32.28 7.37
C THR A 348 2.13 33.76 7.35
N ALA A 349 3.11 34.66 7.50
CA ALA A 349 2.90 36.10 7.40
C ALA A 349 2.44 36.53 6.00
N VAL A 350 3.05 35.97 4.94
CA VAL A 350 2.64 36.23 3.54
C VAL A 350 1.19 35.79 3.31
N PHE A 351 0.81 34.58 3.71
CA PHE A 351 -0.56 34.07 3.56
C PHE A 351 -1.56 34.87 4.40
N ALA A 352 -1.21 35.28 5.62
CA ALA A 352 -2.06 36.13 6.45
C ALA A 352 -2.32 37.49 5.79
N VAL A 353 -1.28 38.12 5.21
CA VAL A 353 -1.40 39.38 4.48
C VAL A 353 -2.24 39.21 3.21
N CYS A 354 -2.03 38.15 2.44
CA CYS A 354 -2.85 37.85 1.26
C CYS A 354 -4.32 37.62 1.62
N ALA A 355 -4.61 36.89 2.71
CA ALA A 355 -5.97 36.66 3.19
C ALA A 355 -6.65 37.98 3.59
N LEU A 356 -5.97 38.83 4.36
CA LEU A 356 -6.46 40.16 4.76
C LEU A 356 -6.67 41.12 3.57
N ARG A 357 -5.89 40.96 2.49
CA ARG A 357 -6.03 41.79 1.29
C ARG A 357 -7.15 41.29 0.37
N SER A 358 -7.42 39.98 0.37
CA SER A 358 -8.50 39.37 -0.41
C SER A 358 -9.90 39.61 0.15
N SER A 359 -10.04 39.82 1.47
CA SER A 359 -11.33 40.09 2.13
C SER A 359 -11.91 41.48 1.82
N ARG A 360 -11.08 42.40 1.30
CA ARG A 360 -11.53 43.73 0.85
C ARG A 360 -12.42 43.71 -0.40
N TRP A 361 -12.51 42.59 -1.12
CA TRP A 361 -13.33 42.46 -2.33
C TRP A 361 -14.67 41.75 -2.10
N ARG A 362 -15.03 41.39 -0.85
CA ARG A 362 -16.28 40.69 -0.51
C ARG A 362 -17.25 41.47 0.39
N VAL A 363 -17.02 42.77 0.58
CA VAL A 363 -17.96 43.67 1.26
C VAL A 363 -18.36 44.74 0.25
N SER A 364 -19.22 44.39 -0.70
CA SER A 364 -19.92 45.31 -1.61
C SER A 364 -21.22 44.68 -2.04
#